data_AF-A0A2V8SWR7-F1
#
_entry.id   AF-A0A2V8SWR7-F1
#
_cell.length_a   1.000
_cell.length_b   1.000
_cell.length_c   1.000
_cell.angle_alpha   90.00
_cell.angle_beta   90.00
_cell.angle_gamma   90.00
#
_symmetry.space_group_name_H-M   'P 1'
#
loop_
_entity.id
_entity.type
_entity.pdbx_description
1 polymer ?
#
loop_
_entity_poly.entity_id
_entity_poly.type
_entity_poly.pdbx_seq_one_letter_code
_entity_poly.pdbx_strand_id
1 'polypeptide(L)'
;YRAAPVVNTGARGHKPNVPAGPPLSRNEIVTMLQAGTPSARVEQFVDARGVNFQSNAQVAQEIKRAGGTNSLVGAITANYVSPGTRRTQPSV
;
A
#
# COMPACT_ATOMS: atom_id res chain seq x y z
N TYR A 1 46.58 7.50 16.07
CA TYR A 1 45.27 6.93 16.43
C TYR A 1 44.26 8.04 16.61
N ARG A 2 43.35 8.23 15.64
CA ARG A 2 42.25 9.20 15.77
C ARG A 2 40.95 8.42 15.58
N ALA A 3 40.14 8.40 16.64
CA ALA A 3 38.84 7.75 16.67
C ALA A 3 37.80 8.57 15.90
N ALA A 4 36.90 7.88 15.20
CA ALA A 4 35.48 8.19 15.11
C ALA A 4 34.72 6.95 14.58
N PRO A 5 33.77 6.37 15.33
CA PRO A 5 32.81 5.48 14.73
C PRO A 5 31.86 6.32 13.88
N VAL A 6 31.78 6.06 12.58
CA VAL A 6 30.69 6.57 11.74
C VAL A 6 29.41 5.86 12.14
N VAL A 7 28.75 6.37 13.19
CA VAL A 7 27.37 6.04 13.50
C VAL A 7 26.50 6.61 12.39
N ASN A 8 26.25 5.81 11.35
CA ASN A 8 25.25 6.09 10.33
C ASN A 8 23.86 5.99 10.97
N THR A 9 23.48 7.06 11.65
CA THR A 9 22.20 7.22 12.33
C THR A 9 21.31 8.02 11.40
N GLY A 10 20.56 7.35 10.52
CA GLY A 10 19.81 8.10 9.51
C GLY A 10 18.97 7.32 8.50
N ALA A 11 18.24 6.29 8.93
CA ALA A 11 17.07 5.84 8.16
C ALA A 11 15.93 5.40 9.10
N ARG A 12 15.77 6.12 10.22
CA ARG A 12 14.58 6.00 11.06
C ARG A 12 13.53 6.96 10.49
N GLY A 13 12.64 6.42 9.67
CA GLY A 13 11.45 7.13 9.21
C GLY A 13 11.58 7.70 7.80
N HIS A 14 11.85 6.86 6.81
CA HIS A 14 11.28 7.13 5.48
C HIS A 14 9.77 6.91 5.62
N LYS A 15 9.03 7.94 6.09
CA LYS A 15 7.63 8.06 5.70
C LYS A 15 7.69 8.09 4.18
N PRO A 16 7.27 7.03 3.50
CA PRO A 16 7.32 7.04 2.06
C PRO A 16 6.44 8.20 1.64
N ASN A 17 7.01 9.12 0.86
CA ASN A 17 6.26 10.25 0.33
C ASN A 17 5.31 9.71 -0.73
N VAL A 18 4.27 9.02 -0.26
CA VAL A 18 3.21 8.44 -1.08
C VAL A 18 2.27 9.58 -1.42
N PRO A 19 2.13 9.94 -2.71
CA PRO A 19 1.17 10.95 -3.10
C PRO A 19 -0.24 10.52 -2.68
N ALA A 20 -0.96 11.44 -2.06
CA ALA A 20 -2.39 11.28 -1.89
C ALA A 20 -3.05 11.15 -3.27
N GLY A 21 -4.05 10.28 -3.37
CA GLY A 21 -4.70 9.97 -4.64
C GLY A 21 -5.90 9.07 -4.43
N PRO A 22 -6.63 8.73 -5.51
CA PRO A 22 -7.78 7.85 -5.42
C PRO A 22 -7.39 6.48 -4.85
N PRO A 23 -8.30 5.72 -4.21
CA PRO A 23 -7.98 4.38 -3.74
C PRO A 23 -7.52 3.48 -4.88
N LEU A 24 -6.58 2.58 -4.61
CA LEU A 24 -6.03 1.67 -5.61
C LEU A 24 -7.03 0.58 -6.00
N SER A 25 -7.08 0.27 -7.29
CA SER A 25 -7.81 -0.88 -7.82
C SER A 25 -6.95 -2.14 -7.84
N ARG A 26 -7.63 -3.30 -7.94
CA ARG A 26 -6.97 -4.60 -8.05
C ARG A 26 -6.01 -4.64 -9.23
N ASN A 27 -6.46 -4.15 -10.39
CA ASN A 27 -5.67 -4.14 -11.62
C ASN A 27 -4.44 -3.25 -11.47
N GLU A 28 -4.56 -2.06 -10.87
CA GLU A 28 -3.40 -1.19 -10.61
C GLU A 28 -2.36 -1.89 -9.74
N ILE A 29 -2.79 -2.56 -8.66
CA ILE A 29 -1.86 -3.29 -7.79
C ILE A 29 -1.16 -4.42 -8.56
N VAL A 30 -1.91 -5.24 -9.29
CA VAL A 30 -1.36 -6.33 -10.09
C VAL A 30 -0.38 -5.80 -11.13
N THR A 31 -0.72 -4.73 -11.84
CA THR A 31 0.15 -4.07 -12.83
C THR A 31 1.42 -3.53 -12.17
N MET A 32 1.34 -2.90 -11.00
CA MET A 32 2.51 -2.40 -10.28
C MET A 32 3.45 -3.55 -9.90
N LEU A 33 2.91 -4.63 -9.35
CA LEU A 33 3.68 -5.81 -8.97
C LEU A 33 4.33 -6.48 -10.20
N GLN A 34 3.57 -6.64 -11.29
CA GLN A 34 4.07 -7.17 -12.56
C GLN A 34 5.13 -6.27 -13.23
N ALA A 35 5.01 -4.95 -13.05
CA ALA A 35 6.02 -3.99 -13.48
C ALA A 35 7.31 -4.03 -12.64
N GLY A 36 7.38 -4.90 -11.62
CA GLY A 36 8.52 -5.05 -10.73
C GLY A 36 8.49 -4.11 -9.52
N THR A 37 7.36 -3.47 -9.22
CA THR A 37 7.23 -2.65 -8.02
C THR A 37 7.28 -3.55 -6.78
N PRO A 38 8.13 -3.25 -5.79
CA PRO A 38 8.21 -4.04 -4.56
C PRO A 38 6.87 -4.07 -3.83
N SER A 39 6.48 -5.22 -3.29
CA SER A 39 5.25 -5.37 -2.50
C SER A 39 5.19 -4.39 -1.32
N ALA A 40 6.33 -4.13 -0.66
CA ALA A 40 6.44 -3.14 0.41
C ALA A 40 6.10 -1.71 -0.05
N ARG A 41 6.40 -1.35 -1.31
CA ARG A 41 6.02 -0.05 -1.87
C ARG A 41 4.52 0.00 -2.14
N VAL A 42 3.96 -1.08 -2.69
CA VAL A 42 2.51 -1.20 -2.91
C VAL A 42 1.75 -1.14 -1.59
N GLU A 43 2.23 -1.82 -0.54
CA GLU A 43 1.69 -1.77 0.82
C GLU A 43 1.58 -0.33 1.33
N GLN A 44 2.60 0.50 1.08
CA GLN A 44 2.57 1.92 1.45
C GLN A 44 1.49 2.70 0.69
N PHE A 45 1.24 2.39 -0.59
CA PHE A 45 0.13 3.00 -1.33
C PHE A 45 -1.22 2.54 -0.81
N VAL A 46 -1.36 1.27 -0.46
CA VAL A 46 -2.58 0.70 0.14
C VAL A 46 -2.83 1.31 1.52
N ASP A 47 -1.80 1.53 2.33
CA ASP A 47 -1.92 2.17 3.64
C ASP A 47 -2.29 3.66 3.51
N ALA A 48 -1.66 4.38 2.57
CA ALA A 48 -1.89 5.82 2.40
C ALA A 48 -3.19 6.17 1.65
N ARG A 49 -3.58 5.38 0.64
CA ARG A 49 -4.72 5.67 -0.25
C ARG A 49 -5.91 4.74 -0.03
N GLY A 50 -5.67 3.57 0.54
CA GLY A 50 -6.64 2.48 0.59
C GLY A 50 -6.88 1.83 -0.77
N VAL A 51 -7.80 0.87 -0.79
CA VAL A 51 -8.23 0.14 -1.98
C VAL A 51 -9.72 0.27 -2.21
N ASN A 52 -10.16 0.33 -3.47
CA ASN A 52 -11.57 0.44 -3.84
C ASN A 52 -12.27 -0.92 -4.07
N PHE A 53 -11.60 -2.03 -3.74
CA PHE A 53 -12.11 -3.38 -3.97
C PHE A 53 -12.00 -4.22 -2.70
N GLN A 54 -12.95 -5.13 -2.51
CA GLN A 54 -12.89 -6.08 -1.40
C GLN A 54 -11.84 -7.16 -1.65
N SER A 55 -11.02 -7.40 -0.63
CA SER A 55 -10.16 -8.57 -0.58
C SER A 55 -11.00 -9.85 -0.53
N ASN A 56 -10.67 -10.81 -1.40
CA ASN A 56 -11.25 -12.15 -1.40
C ASN A 56 -10.18 -13.18 -1.79
N ALA A 57 -10.50 -14.48 -1.69
CA ALA A 57 -9.55 -15.55 -1.97
C ALA A 57 -8.96 -15.47 -3.39
N GLN A 58 -9.77 -15.09 -4.38
CA GLN A 58 -9.31 -14.90 -5.75
C GLN A 58 -8.37 -13.68 -5.87
N VAL A 59 -8.69 -12.55 -5.24
CA VAL A 59 -7.77 -11.38 -5.21
C VAL A 59 -6.43 -11.82 -4.59
N ALA A 60 -6.48 -12.50 -3.45
CA ALA A 60 -5.28 -12.90 -2.73
C ALA A 60 -4.37 -13.78 -3.60
N GLN A 61 -4.95 -14.71 -4.38
CA GLN A 61 -4.19 -15.53 -5.32
C GLN A 61 -3.62 -14.72 -6.47
N GLU A 62 -4.39 -13.78 -7.05
CA GLU A 62 -3.91 -12.91 -8.13
C GLU A 62 -2.76 -12.02 -7.67
N ILE A 63 -2.88 -11.39 -6.50
CA ILE A 63 -1.83 -10.58 -5.87
C ILE A 63 -0.58 -11.42 -5.67
N LYS A 64 -0.70 -12.64 -5.12
CA LYS A 64 0.44 -13.55 -4.93
C LYS A 64 1.10 -13.96 -6.25
N ARG A 65 0.30 -14.28 -7.27
CA ARG A 65 0.78 -14.63 -8.61
C ARG A 65 1.50 -13.46 -9.29
N ALA A 66 1.09 -12.23 -9.00
CA ALA A 66 1.73 -11.01 -9.49
C ALA A 66 3.06 -10.70 -8.78
N GLY A 67 3.43 -11.42 -7.71
CA GLY A 67 4.62 -11.16 -6.89
C GLY A 67 4.33 -10.48 -5.55
N GLY A 68 3.06 -10.41 -5.15
CA GLY A 68 2.63 -9.86 -3.86
C GLY A 68 2.81 -10.82 -2.68
N THR A 69 2.90 -10.25 -1.48
CA THR A 69 3.11 -10.97 -0.22
C THR A 69 1.82 -11.17 0.55
N ASN A 70 1.83 -12.06 1.56
CA ASN A 70 0.71 -12.18 2.50
C ASN A 70 0.46 -10.88 3.26
N SER A 71 1.51 -10.11 3.58
CA SER A 71 1.41 -8.80 4.22
C SER A 71 0.62 -7.82 3.35
N LEU A 72 0.89 -7.76 2.05
CA LEU A 72 0.14 -6.95 1.10
C LEU A 72 -1.34 -7.33 1.05
N VAL A 73 -1.65 -8.64 0.99
CA VAL A 73 -3.04 -9.12 1.03
C VAL A 73 -3.74 -8.70 2.34
N GLY A 74 -3.03 -8.76 3.46
CA GLY A 74 -3.53 -8.26 4.75
C GLY A 74 -3.80 -6.76 4.71
N ALA A 75 -2.86 -5.96 4.21
CA ALA A 75 -3.00 -4.51 4.08
C ALA A 75 -4.17 -4.09 3.19
N ILE A 76 -4.37 -4.79 2.06
CA ILE A 76 -5.51 -4.59 1.15
C ILE A 76 -6.83 -4.84 1.88
N THR A 77 -6.89 -5.89 2.70
CA THR A 77 -8.09 -6.24 3.46
C THR A 77 -8.39 -5.20 4.55
N ALA A 78 -7.35 -4.71 5.23
CA ALA A 78 -7.47 -3.71 6.29
C ALA A 78 -7.84 -2.31 5.78
N ASN A 79 -7.35 -1.94 4.59
CA ASN A 79 -7.49 -0.58 4.04
C ASN A 79 -8.54 -0.51 2.91
N TYR A 80 -9.57 -1.35 2.96
CA TYR A 80 -10.68 -1.26 2.01
C TYR A 80 -11.52 0.00 2.25
N VAL A 81 -11.57 0.87 1.25
CA VAL A 81 -12.40 2.07 1.23
C VAL A 81 -13.65 1.75 0.43
N SER A 82 -14.76 1.50 1.14
CA SER A 82 -16.04 1.23 0.50
C SER A 82 -16.43 2.41 -0.40
N PRO A 83 -16.73 2.18 -1.70
CA PRO A 83 -17.22 3.22 -2.60
C PRO A 83 -18.64 3.61 -2.16
N GLY A 84 -18.73 4.49 -1.18
CA GLY A 84 -20.00 4.83 -0.53
C GLY A 84 -19.86 5.71 0.70
N THR A 85 -18.69 5.74 1.35
CA THR A 85 -18.46 6.66 2.48
C THR A 85 -18.09 8.06 2.00
N ARG A 86 -18.90 8.64 1.10
CA ARG A 86 -19.14 10.08 1.17
C ARG A 86 -19.90 10.27 2.47
N ARG A 87 -19.19 10.68 3.53
CA ARG A 87 -19.82 11.26 4.72
C ARG A 87 -20.88 12.20 4.19
N THR A 88 -22.15 11.85 4.35
CA THR A 88 -23.28 12.72 4.08
C THR A 88 -23.04 13.95 4.95
N GLN A 89 -22.46 14.98 4.34
CA GLN A 89 -22.47 16.31 4.90
C GLN A 89 -23.95 16.70 4.91
N PRO A 90 -24.57 16.94 6.08
CA PRO A 90 -25.95 17.38 6.11
C PRO A 90 -25.95 18.76 5.44
N SER A 91 -26.53 18.82 4.25
CA SER A 91 -26.89 20.09 3.64
C SER A 91 -27.92 20.74 4.56
N VAL A 92 -27.49 21.81 5.22
CA VAL A 92 -28.32 22.73 6.01
C VAL A 92 -29.39 23.39 5.15
#